data_AF-A0A0B6YL02-F1
#
_entry.id   AF-A0A0B6YL02-F1
#
_cell.length_a   1.000
_cell.length_b   1.000
_cell.length_c   1.000
_cell.angle_alpha   90.00
_cell.angle_beta   90.00
_cell.angle_gamma   90.00
#
_symmetry.space_group_name_H-M   'P 1'
#
loop_
_entity.id
_entity.type
_entity.pdbx_description
1 polymer ?
#
loop_
_entity_poly.entity_id
_entity_poly.type
_entity_poly.pdbx_seq_one_letter_code
_entity_poly.pdbx_strand_id
1 'polypeptide(L)'
;MAPKDSSDCVVTVTIELGHQANFLKEPSPEGFTHDWTVFVRGYEGSRLEYFVEKVVFKLHKTFKSPVRVISEPPFRVTESGYAGFILPIEIHFRNKQTPRKIIFYYDLFLNAKDSPPINNVRYEKLKFQNPTPEFK
;
A
#
# COMPACT_ATOMS: atom_id res chain seq x y z
N MET A 1 -29.25 -0.15 -38.28
CA MET A 1 -28.97 0.06 -36.85
C MET A 1 -28.20 -1.15 -36.35
N ALA A 2 -26.90 -1.03 -36.10
CA ALA A 2 -26.14 -2.07 -35.42
C ALA A 2 -26.41 -1.97 -33.91
N PRO A 3 -26.51 -3.10 -33.17
CA PRO A 3 -26.69 -3.04 -31.73
C PRO A 3 -25.40 -2.51 -31.09
N LYS A 4 -25.52 -1.39 -30.35
CA LYS A 4 -24.51 -0.94 -29.39
C LYS A 4 -24.60 -1.89 -28.19
N ASP A 5 -23.93 -3.03 -28.29
CA ASP A 5 -23.74 -3.92 -27.15
C ASP A 5 -22.31 -3.76 -26.64
N SER A 6 -22.05 -2.62 -26.00
CA SER A 6 -20.88 -2.48 -25.14
C SER A 6 -21.33 -2.78 -23.72
N SER A 7 -21.39 -4.06 -23.36
CA SER A 7 -21.52 -4.45 -21.96
C SER A 7 -20.33 -3.88 -21.21
N ASP A 8 -20.54 -2.82 -20.42
CA ASP A 8 -19.49 -2.26 -19.57
C ASP A 8 -19.00 -3.35 -18.62
N CYS A 9 -17.76 -3.80 -18.82
CA CYS A 9 -17.14 -4.82 -17.99
C CYS A 9 -16.46 -4.12 -16.81
N VAL A 10 -16.95 -4.35 -15.60
CA VAL A 10 -16.35 -3.80 -14.37
C VAL A 10 -15.69 -4.92 -13.59
N VAL A 11 -14.36 -4.87 -13.46
CA VAL A 11 -13.61 -5.77 -12.60
C VAL A 11 -13.39 -5.10 -11.26
N THR A 12 -13.68 -5.81 -10.17
CA THR A 12 -13.43 -5.34 -8.81
C THR A 12 -12.33 -6.18 -8.17
N VAL A 13 -11.30 -5.53 -7.64
CA VAL A 13 -10.21 -6.19 -6.91
C VAL A 13 -10.13 -5.64 -5.49
N THR A 14 -10.07 -6.52 -4.50
CA THR A 14 -9.84 -6.13 -3.11
C THR A 14 -8.34 -6.17 -2.81
N ILE A 15 -7.83 -5.07 -2.25
CA ILE A 15 -6.45 -4.96 -1.77
C ILE A 15 -6.44 -4.73 -0.26
N GLU A 16 -5.30 -5.02 0.35
CA GLU A 16 -5.01 -4.78 1.74
C GLU A 16 -3.86 -3.77 1.85
N LEU A 17 -4.09 -2.67 2.56
CA LEU A 17 -3.04 -1.78 3.06
C LEU A 17 -2.89 -2.05 4.55
N GLY A 18 -1.69 -2.35 5.02
CA GLY A 18 -1.51 -2.71 6.41
C GLY A 18 -0.15 -2.30 6.95
N HIS A 19 -0.02 -2.37 8.27
CA HIS A 19 1.29 -2.30 8.89
C HIS A 19 1.37 -3.17 10.14
N GLN A 20 2.59 -3.62 10.41
CA GLN A 20 2.98 -4.25 11.65
C GLN A 20 3.97 -3.33 12.36
N ALA A 21 3.90 -3.24 13.68
CA ALA A 21 4.87 -2.48 14.47
C ALA A 21 5.12 -3.17 15.81
N ASN A 22 6.39 -3.18 16.23
CA ASN A 22 6.84 -3.82 17.47
C ASN A 22 7.78 -2.87 18.20
N PHE A 23 7.74 -2.92 19.54
CA PHE A 23 8.77 -2.28 20.35
C PHE A 23 10.12 -2.93 20.13
N LEU A 24 11.15 -2.09 20.05
CA LEU A 24 12.52 -2.51 20.25
C LEU A 24 12.72 -2.88 21.73
N LYS A 25 13.61 -3.85 22.00
CA LYS A 25 14.00 -4.20 23.37
C LYS A 25 14.59 -2.99 24.10
N GLU A 26 15.41 -2.23 23.38
CA GLU A 26 16.02 -0.97 23.81
C GLU A 26 15.96 0.03 22.65
N PRO A 27 15.86 1.35 22.92
CA PRO A 27 15.90 2.34 21.86
C PRO A 27 17.20 2.27 21.04
N SER A 28 17.12 2.57 19.75
CA SER A 28 18.32 2.69 18.91
C SER A 28 19.18 3.90 19.34
N PRO A 29 20.46 3.99 18.90
CA PRO A 29 21.29 5.17 19.16
C PRO A 29 20.67 6.49 18.68
N GLU A 30 19.84 6.45 17.64
CA GLU A 30 19.08 7.56 17.09
C GLU A 30 17.79 7.87 17.87
N GLY A 31 17.47 7.07 18.89
CA GLY A 31 16.28 7.20 19.73
C GLY A 31 15.01 6.56 19.15
N PHE A 32 15.12 5.69 18.13
CA PHE A 32 13.97 4.95 17.63
C PHE A 32 13.47 3.94 18.67
N THR A 33 12.16 3.77 18.77
CA THR A 33 11.52 2.93 19.79
C THR A 33 10.80 1.72 19.20
N HIS A 34 10.51 1.76 17.90
CA HIS A 34 9.79 0.73 17.18
C HIS A 34 10.50 0.32 15.91
N ASP A 35 10.35 -0.96 15.56
CA ASP A 35 10.46 -1.44 14.18
C ASP A 35 9.06 -1.59 13.60
N TRP A 36 8.86 -1.10 12.39
CA TRP A 36 7.59 -1.21 11.69
C TRP A 36 7.76 -1.64 10.24
N THR A 37 6.74 -2.28 9.70
CA THR A 37 6.64 -2.65 8.29
C THR A 37 5.27 -2.28 7.77
N VAL A 38 5.20 -1.38 6.79
CA VAL A 38 3.98 -1.05 6.04
C VAL A 38 3.97 -1.82 4.72
N PHE A 39 2.79 -2.26 4.28
CA PHE A 39 2.64 -3.05 3.06
C PHE A 39 1.37 -2.74 2.28
N VAL A 40 1.41 -3.10 1.00
CA VAL A 40 0.25 -3.26 0.12
C VAL A 40 0.29 -4.68 -0.45
N ARG A 41 -0.82 -5.42 -0.34
CA ARG A 41 -0.93 -6.79 -0.91
C ARG A 41 -2.35 -7.08 -1.40
N GLY A 42 -2.51 -8.13 -2.18
CA GLY A 42 -3.83 -8.57 -2.62
C GLY A 42 -4.55 -9.37 -1.55
N TYR A 43 -5.87 -9.23 -1.50
CA TYR A 43 -6.73 -10.04 -0.63
C TYR A 43 -6.72 -11.52 -1.08
N GLU A 44 -6.69 -12.45 -0.14
CA GLU A 44 -6.70 -13.91 -0.38
C GLU A 44 -5.66 -14.39 -1.42
N GLY A 45 -4.47 -13.77 -1.45
CA GLY A 45 -3.40 -14.17 -2.36
C GLY A 45 -3.52 -13.61 -3.79
N SER A 46 -4.42 -12.65 -4.01
CA SER A 46 -4.52 -11.93 -5.29
C SER A 46 -3.16 -11.34 -5.70
N ARG A 47 -2.77 -11.58 -6.96
CA ARG A 47 -1.48 -11.21 -7.53
C ARG A 47 -1.51 -9.81 -8.10
N LEU A 48 -1.07 -8.84 -7.29
CA LEU A 48 -1.10 -7.42 -7.65
C LEU A 48 -0.17 -7.08 -8.81
N GLU A 49 0.93 -7.81 -8.99
CA GLU A 49 1.95 -7.54 -9.99
C GLU A 49 1.41 -7.53 -11.43
N TYR A 50 0.28 -8.17 -11.69
CA TYR A 50 -0.38 -8.18 -12.99
C TYR A 50 -0.96 -6.83 -13.39
N PHE A 51 -1.44 -6.05 -12.42
CA PHE A 51 -2.13 -4.78 -12.69
C PHE A 51 -1.48 -3.57 -12.02
N VAL A 52 -0.57 -3.78 -11.06
CA VAL A 52 0.22 -2.75 -10.39
C VAL A 52 1.61 -2.67 -11.03
N GLU A 53 1.98 -1.47 -11.49
CA GLU A 53 3.32 -1.15 -12.01
C GLU A 53 4.30 -0.92 -10.86
N LYS A 54 3.88 -0.17 -9.85
CA LYS A 54 4.68 0.16 -8.67
C LYS A 54 3.82 0.71 -7.55
N VAL A 55 4.32 0.60 -6.33
CA VAL A 55 3.80 1.26 -5.13
C VAL A 55 4.81 2.27 -4.63
N VAL A 56 4.37 3.49 -4.37
CA VAL A 56 5.19 4.58 -3.85
C VAL A 56 4.75 4.89 -2.42
N PHE A 57 5.62 4.66 -1.45
CA PHE A 57 5.41 5.03 -0.05
C PHE A 57 6.13 6.35 0.21
N LYS A 58 5.38 7.39 0.61
CA LYS A 58 5.93 8.72 0.91
C LYS A 58 6.07 8.89 2.43
N LEU A 59 7.17 8.40 2.97
CA LEU A 59 7.50 8.51 4.40
C LEU A 59 7.58 9.97 4.85
N HIS A 60 7.52 10.18 6.16
CA HIS A 60 7.74 11.52 6.72
C HIS A 60 9.11 12.08 6.31
N LYS A 61 9.22 13.40 6.12
CA LYS A 61 10.42 14.08 5.59
C LYS A 61 11.70 13.89 6.42
N THR A 62 11.57 13.41 7.66
CA THR A 62 12.70 13.12 8.57
C THR A 62 13.43 11.82 8.20
N PHE A 63 12.81 10.93 7.44
CA PHE A 63 13.45 9.71 6.98
C PHE A 63 14.42 10.01 5.83
N LYS A 64 15.56 9.30 5.81
CA LYS A 64 16.46 9.31 4.65
C LYS A 64 15.74 8.71 3.45
N SER A 65 15.84 9.37 2.30
CA SER A 65 15.15 8.98 1.07
C SER A 65 13.66 8.72 1.31
N PRO A 66 12.86 9.74 1.70
CA PRO A 66 11.51 9.54 2.22
C PRO A 66 10.52 9.03 1.15
N VAL A 67 10.86 9.12 -0.14
CA VAL A 67 10.06 8.52 -1.21
C VAL A 67 10.63 7.15 -1.55
N ARG A 68 9.91 6.08 -1.20
CA ARG A 68 10.28 4.69 -1.48
C ARG A 68 9.42 4.15 -2.62
N VAL A 69 10.06 3.73 -3.70
CA VAL A 69 9.40 3.18 -4.89
C VAL A 69 9.67 1.69 -4.97
N ILE A 70 8.62 0.88 -4.93
CA ILE A 70 8.71 -0.58 -5.02
C ILE A 70 7.97 -1.01 -6.28
N SER A 71 8.70 -1.51 -7.27
CA SER A 71 8.13 -1.89 -8.58
C SER A 71 7.75 -3.37 -8.67
N GLU A 72 8.22 -4.21 -7.75
CA GLU A 72 7.96 -5.65 -7.73
C GLU A 72 7.61 -6.12 -6.32
N PRO A 73 6.75 -7.15 -6.16
CA PRO A 73 6.35 -7.65 -4.86
C PRO A 73 7.54 -8.28 -4.09
N PRO A 74 7.51 -8.27 -2.74
CA PRO A 74 6.47 -7.72 -1.88
C PRO A 74 6.51 -6.18 -1.81
N PHE A 75 5.37 -5.53 -2.04
CA PHE A 75 5.24 -4.07 -1.93
C PHE A 75 5.20 -3.65 -0.46
N ARG A 76 6.37 -3.50 0.16
CA ARG A 76 6.50 -3.13 1.57
C ARG A 76 7.72 -2.27 1.85
N VAL A 77 7.67 -1.54 2.95
CA VAL A 77 8.81 -0.79 3.51
C VAL A 77 8.94 -1.16 4.98
N THR A 78 10.17 -1.46 5.39
CA THR A 78 10.54 -1.73 6.79
C THR A 78 11.51 -0.64 7.25
N GLU A 79 11.27 -0.09 8.43
CA GLU A 79 12.02 1.02 9.02
C GLU A 79 11.89 1.00 10.55
N SER A 80 12.74 1.76 11.21
CA SER A 80 12.63 2.05 12.64
C SER A 80 12.16 3.49 12.85
N GLY A 81 11.39 3.74 13.91
CA GLY A 81 10.83 5.06 14.19
C GLY A 81 10.40 5.25 15.63
N TYR A 82 10.07 6.49 15.99
CA TYR A 82 9.62 6.86 17.34
C TYR A 82 8.18 7.39 17.41
N ALA A 83 7.59 7.74 16.26
CA ALA A 83 6.25 8.30 16.19
C ALA A 83 5.50 7.82 14.94
N GLY A 84 4.18 7.73 15.07
CA GLY A 84 3.28 7.52 13.94
C GLY A 84 3.11 8.77 13.07
N PHE A 85 2.60 8.59 11.86
CA PHE A 85 2.37 9.67 10.89
C PHE A 85 1.39 9.23 9.77
N ILE A 86 0.83 10.23 9.07
CA ILE A 86 0.06 9.98 7.85
C ILE A 86 1.02 9.70 6.69
N LEU A 87 0.89 8.51 6.10
CA LEU A 87 1.71 7.98 5.03
C LEU A 87 0.90 7.97 3.71
N PRO A 88 1.19 8.88 2.76
CA PRO A 88 0.66 8.76 1.41
C PRO A 88 1.24 7.52 0.70
N ILE A 89 0.37 6.64 0.24
CA ILE A 89 0.69 5.44 -0.53
C ILE A 89 0.07 5.60 -1.92
N GLU A 90 0.92 5.72 -2.95
CA GLU A 90 0.46 5.76 -4.34
C GLU A 90 0.57 4.37 -4.97
N ILE A 91 -0.52 3.86 -5.52
CA ILE A 91 -0.52 2.63 -6.32
C ILE A 91 -0.65 3.03 -7.78
N HIS A 92 0.38 2.77 -8.57
CA HIS A 92 0.42 3.05 -10.01
C HIS A 92 0.03 1.78 -10.76
N PHE A 93 -0.90 1.90 -11.70
CA PHE A 93 -1.42 0.75 -12.45
C PHE A 93 -0.69 0.61 -13.78
N ARG A 94 -0.53 -0.62 -14.26
CA ARG A 94 0.02 -0.91 -15.61
C ARG A 94 -0.93 -0.46 -16.75
N ASN A 95 -2.13 0.03 -16.42
CA ASN A 95 -3.15 0.44 -17.38
C ASN A 95 -2.83 1.83 -17.97
N LYS A 96 -3.08 2.00 -19.28
CA LYS A 96 -2.93 3.28 -19.98
C LYS A 96 -4.11 4.22 -19.76
N GLN A 97 -5.27 3.70 -19.36
CA GLN A 97 -6.49 4.46 -19.09
C GLN A 97 -6.44 5.16 -17.73
N THR A 98 -7.28 6.20 -17.57
CA THR A 98 -7.39 6.96 -16.33
C THR A 98 -8.38 6.32 -15.36
N PRO A 99 -8.10 6.31 -14.05
CA PRO A 99 -6.91 6.86 -13.40
C PRO A 99 -5.69 5.94 -13.54
N ARG A 100 -4.51 6.53 -13.84
CA ARG A 100 -3.23 5.78 -13.91
C ARG A 100 -2.67 5.42 -12.52
N LYS A 101 -3.16 6.08 -11.48
CA LYS A 101 -2.80 5.81 -10.09
C LYS A 101 -3.92 6.18 -9.14
N ILE A 102 -3.91 5.57 -7.97
CA ILE A 102 -4.72 5.97 -6.82
C ILE A 102 -3.80 6.32 -5.64
N ILE A 103 -4.24 7.22 -4.76
CA ILE A 103 -3.49 7.64 -3.58
C ILE A 103 -4.34 7.37 -2.33
N PHE A 104 -3.76 6.64 -1.38
CA PHE A 104 -4.32 6.44 -0.06
C PHE A 104 -3.51 7.22 0.97
N TYR A 105 -4.19 7.95 1.85
CA TYR A 105 -3.59 8.52 3.05
C TYR A 105 -3.77 7.50 4.18
N TYR A 106 -2.71 6.76 4.48
CA TYR A 106 -2.71 5.67 5.45
C TYR A 106 -2.20 6.17 6.80
N ASP A 107 -2.93 5.91 7.88
CA ASP A 107 -2.48 6.25 9.23
C ASP A 107 -1.57 5.14 9.78
N LEU A 108 -0.27 5.42 9.82
CA LEU A 108 0.72 4.55 10.44
C LEU A 108 0.88 5.02 11.89
N PHE A 109 0.14 4.41 12.80
CA PHE A 109 0.22 4.70 14.22
C PHE A 109 1.20 3.76 14.92
N LEU A 110 1.74 4.22 16.05
CA LEU A 110 2.57 3.40 16.95
C LEU A 110 1.92 3.39 18.33
N ASN A 111 2.05 2.29 19.06
CA ASN A 111 1.47 2.17 20.39
C ASN A 111 2.40 2.75 21.46
N ALA A 112 1.92 2.81 22.71
CA ALA A 112 2.73 3.13 23.88
C ALA A 112 3.51 1.89 24.36
N LYS A 113 4.62 2.12 25.08
CA LYS A 113 5.51 1.06 25.58
C LYS A 113 4.71 -0.04 26.30
N ASP A 114 5.12 -1.30 26.08
CA ASP A 114 4.52 -2.50 26.67
C ASP A 114 3.09 -2.83 26.16
N SER A 115 2.61 -2.12 25.13
CA SER A 115 1.41 -2.52 24.39
C SER A 115 1.69 -3.72 23.49
N PRO A 116 0.66 -4.53 23.15
CA PRO A 116 0.80 -5.59 22.16
C PRO A 116 1.30 -5.06 20.81
N PRO A 117 2.02 -5.89 20.03
CA PRO A 117 2.36 -5.59 18.65
C PRO A 117 1.17 -5.11 17.83
N ILE A 118 1.39 -4.10 16.99
CA ILE A 118 0.39 -3.70 16.02
C ILE A 118 0.39 -4.70 14.87
N ASN A 119 -0.80 -5.13 14.48
CA ASN A 119 -1.07 -5.79 13.23
C ASN A 119 -2.37 -5.23 12.67
N ASN A 120 -2.27 -4.16 11.89
CA ASN A 120 -3.42 -3.42 11.37
C ASN A 120 -3.58 -3.64 9.87
N VAL A 121 -4.81 -3.86 9.42
CA VAL A 121 -5.16 -4.05 8.00
C VAL A 121 -6.39 -3.21 7.65
N ARG A 122 -6.28 -2.47 6.54
CA ARG A 122 -7.36 -1.71 5.90
C ARG A 122 -7.64 -2.33 4.54
N TYR A 123 -8.87 -2.76 4.32
CA TYR A 123 -9.34 -3.31 3.05
C TYR A 123 -9.83 -2.19 2.14
N GLU A 124 -9.43 -2.24 0.87
CA GLU A 124 -9.86 -1.29 -0.15
C GLU A 124 -10.34 -2.02 -1.41
N LYS A 125 -11.47 -1.59 -1.97
CA LYS A 125 -12.03 -2.16 -3.21
C LYS A 125 -11.71 -1.24 -4.38
N LEU A 126 -10.87 -1.71 -5.29
CA LEU A 126 -10.56 -1.02 -6.54
C LEU A 126 -11.53 -1.48 -7.63
N LYS A 127 -12.12 -0.52 -8.35
CA LYS A 127 -13.00 -0.80 -9.50
C LYS A 127 -12.30 -0.36 -10.78
N PHE A 128 -12.13 -1.29 -11.71
CA PHE A 128 -11.56 -1.05 -13.03
C PHE A 128 -12.67 -1.19 -14.08
N GLN A 129 -12.94 -0.11 -14.80
CA GLN A 129 -13.91 -0.10 -15.89
C GLN A 129 -13.21 -0.46 -17.20
N ASN A 130 -13.81 -1.38 -17.96
CA ASN A 130 -13.33 -1.85 -19.26
C ASN A 130 -11.82 -2.16 -19.27
N PRO A 131 -11.34 -3.00 -18.32
CA PRO A 131 -9.93 -3.39 -18.28
C PRO A 131 -9.54 -4.06 -19.60
N THR A 132 -8.29 -3.85 -20.04
CA THR A 132 -7.79 -4.52 -21.24
C THR A 132 -7.81 -6.05 -21.04
N PRO A 133 -7.86 -6.88 -22.10
CA PRO A 133 -7.95 -8.33 -21.95
C PRO A 133 -6.87 -8.95 -21.05
N GLU A 134 -5.71 -8.30 -20.93
CA GLU A 134 -4.60 -8.71 -20.06
C GLU A 134 -4.88 -8.52 -18.55
N PHE A 135 -5.97 -7.83 -18.20
CA PHE A 135 -6.41 -7.54 -16.83
C PHE A 135 -7.68 -8.32 -16.42
N LYS A 136 -8.25 -9.16 -17.31
CA LYS A 136 -9.39 -10.05 -17.01
C LYS A 136 -8.91 -11.38 -16.49
#